data_AF-A0A9D1DSP2-F1
#
_entry.id   AF-A0A9D1DSP2-F1
#
_cell.length_a   1.000
_cell.length_b   1.000
_cell.length_c   1.000
_cell.angle_alpha   90.00
_cell.angle_beta   90.00
_cell.angle_gamma   90.00
#
_symmetry.space_group_name_H-M   'P 1'
#
loop_
_entity.id
_entity.type
_entity.pdbx_description
1 polymer ?
#
loop_
_entity_poly.entity_id
_entity_poly.type
_entity_poly.pdbx_seq_one_letter_code
_entity_poly.pdbx_strand_id
1 'polypeptide(L)'
;IQKQEWKLSKTTGTHMAQAEYEELSRFGTEMSDEEAQTYISEECGFIPERIRIVREVSTYEVCGCRLRKAETFNRPPVQGSTDWNYYRFDCGFFQYELINGELQFYES
;
A
#
# COMPACT_ATOMS: atom_id res chain seq x y z
N ILE A 1 -4.84 14.06 -34.71
CA ILE A 1 -4.89 13.03 -33.63
C ILE A 1 -5.03 13.78 -32.32
N GLN A 2 -6.16 13.68 -31.61
CA GLN A 2 -6.26 14.23 -30.26
C GLN A 2 -5.38 13.37 -29.34
N LYS A 3 -4.37 13.99 -28.71
CA LYS A 3 -3.60 13.35 -27.64
C LYS A 3 -4.48 13.37 -26.39
N GLN A 4 -4.92 12.20 -25.97
CA GLN A 4 -5.55 12.06 -24.67
C GLN A 4 -4.47 12.08 -23.60
N GLU A 5 -4.65 12.92 -22.58
CA GLU A 5 -3.67 13.11 -21.51
C GLU A 5 -3.79 12.00 -20.47
N TRP A 6 -2.65 11.44 -20.07
CA TRP A 6 -2.55 10.52 -18.95
C TRP A 6 -2.57 11.31 -17.66
N LYS A 7 -3.33 10.83 -16.67
CA LYS A 7 -3.44 11.44 -15.34
C LYS A 7 -3.23 10.37 -14.28
N LEU A 8 -2.60 10.71 -13.17
CA LEU A 8 -2.49 9.80 -12.03
C LEU A 8 -3.87 9.33 -11.58
N SER A 9 -4.00 8.02 -11.39
CA SER A 9 -5.17 7.40 -10.82
C SER A 9 -5.28 7.80 -9.36
N LYS A 10 -6.51 8.05 -8.91
CA LYS A 10 -6.83 8.35 -7.50
C LYS A 10 -7.39 7.13 -6.75
N THR A 11 -7.63 6.03 -7.47
CA THR A 11 -8.35 4.85 -6.96
C THR A 11 -7.55 3.57 -7.19
N THR A 12 -6.39 3.65 -7.84
CA THR A 12 -5.60 2.49 -8.26
C THR A 12 -4.14 2.73 -7.90
N GLY A 13 -3.51 1.73 -7.29
CA GLY A 13 -2.18 1.80 -6.74
C GLY A 13 -2.17 2.19 -5.27
N THR A 14 -1.00 2.63 -4.83
CA THR A 14 -0.80 3.04 -3.43
C THR A 14 -1.54 4.34 -3.11
N HIS A 15 -2.17 4.39 -1.93
CA HIS A 15 -2.89 5.56 -1.44
C HIS A 15 -2.04 6.45 -0.54
N MET A 16 -0.93 5.94 0.01
CA MET A 16 0.00 6.75 0.81
C MET A 16 0.93 7.53 -0.12
N ALA A 17 1.04 8.84 0.10
CA ALA A 17 1.94 9.67 -0.68
C ALA A 17 3.40 9.27 -0.42
N GLN A 18 4.26 9.35 -1.45
CA GLN A 18 5.66 8.95 -1.32
C GLN A 18 6.41 9.72 -0.23
N ALA A 19 6.18 11.03 -0.12
CA ALA A 19 6.80 11.86 0.91
C ALA A 19 6.38 11.45 2.34
N GLU A 20 5.11 11.10 2.54
CA GLU A 20 4.60 10.63 3.84
C GLU A 20 5.22 9.28 4.20
N TYR A 21 5.36 8.38 3.22
CA TYR A 21 6.03 7.09 3.43
C TYR A 21 7.51 7.27 3.78
N GLU A 22 8.22 8.16 3.09
CA GLU A 22 9.64 8.45 3.37
C GLU A 22 9.84 9.03 4.77
N GLU A 23 8.94 9.89 5.23
CA GLU A 23 8.95 10.41 6.60
C GLU A 23 8.71 9.30 7.61
N LEU A 24 7.68 8.47 7.41
CA LEU A 24 7.40 7.30 8.24
C LEU A 24 8.60 6.34 8.27
N SER A 25 9.18 6.02 7.12
CA SER A 25 10.34 5.12 7.00
C SER A 25 11.58 5.64 7.72
N ARG A 26 11.73 6.96 7.82
CA ARG A 26 12.87 7.59 8.50
C ARG A 26 12.80 7.50 10.02
N PHE A 27 11.59 7.55 10.58
CA PHE A 27 11.38 7.72 12.02
C PHE A 27 10.68 6.53 12.69
N GLY A 28 9.92 5.77 11.92
CA GLY A 28 9.31 4.52 12.36
C GLY A 28 10.29 3.36 12.34
N THR A 29 9.79 2.20 12.73
CA THR A 29 10.52 0.94 12.76
C THR A 29 10.06 0.07 11.59
N GLU A 30 11.00 -0.37 10.74
CA GLU A 30 10.70 -1.38 9.74
C GLU A 30 10.35 -2.70 10.44
N MET A 31 9.23 -3.31 10.03
CA MET A 31 8.73 -4.55 10.59
C MET A 31 9.19 -5.75 9.76
N SER A 32 9.39 -6.90 10.42
CA SER A 32 9.50 -8.18 9.72
C SER A 32 8.16 -8.57 9.09
N ASP A 33 8.17 -9.54 8.16
CA ASP A 33 6.91 -10.02 7.57
C ASP A 33 6.03 -10.69 8.64
N GLU A 34 6.62 -11.44 9.58
CA GLU A 34 5.91 -12.08 10.68
C GLU A 34 5.30 -11.05 11.64
N GLU A 35 6.08 -10.03 12.04
CA GLU A 35 5.58 -8.98 12.93
C GLU A 35 4.43 -8.19 12.29
N ALA A 36 4.56 -7.87 11.00
CA ALA A 36 3.51 -7.22 10.23
C ALA A 36 2.25 -8.09 10.12
N GLN A 37 2.40 -9.40 9.86
CA GLN A 37 1.27 -10.33 9.81
C GLN A 37 0.53 -10.40 11.15
N THR A 38 1.26 -10.51 12.27
CA THR A 38 0.67 -10.50 13.61
C THR A 38 -0.09 -9.20 13.86
N TYR A 39 0.53 -8.04 13.58
CA TYR A 39 -0.11 -6.75 13.77
C TYR A 39 -1.40 -6.60 12.95
N ILE A 40 -1.35 -6.90 11.65
CA ILE A 40 -2.53 -6.83 10.77
C ILE A 40 -3.63 -7.80 11.22
N SER A 41 -3.27 -8.99 11.68
CA SER A 41 -4.22 -9.96 12.22
C SER A 41 -4.93 -9.44 13.47
N GLU A 42 -4.17 -8.87 14.42
CA GLU A 42 -4.71 -8.38 15.69
C GLU A 42 -5.58 -7.14 15.49
N GLU A 43 -5.13 -6.19 14.67
CA GLU A 43 -5.82 -4.91 14.47
C GLU A 43 -7.00 -5.01 13.49
N CYS A 44 -6.88 -5.80 12.42
CA CYS A 44 -7.87 -5.87 11.35
C CYS A 44 -8.70 -7.17 11.35
N GLY A 45 -8.35 -8.16 12.19
CA GLY A 45 -9.09 -9.42 12.30
C GLY A 45 -8.88 -10.40 11.13
N PHE A 46 -7.81 -10.23 10.35
CA PHE A 46 -7.45 -11.18 9.29
C PHE A 46 -6.83 -12.45 9.87
N ILE A 47 -6.87 -13.54 9.10
CA ILE A 47 -6.21 -14.80 9.45
C ILE A 47 -4.73 -14.70 9.05
N PRO A 48 -3.75 -14.77 9.99
CA PRO A 48 -2.33 -14.57 9.71
C PRO A 48 -1.80 -15.41 8.54
N GLU A 49 -2.21 -16.67 8.46
CA GLU A 49 -1.73 -17.63 7.46
C GLU A 49 -2.21 -17.30 6.04
N ARG A 50 -3.17 -16.36 5.90
CA ARG A 50 -3.66 -15.88 4.61
C ARG A 50 -3.07 -14.53 4.21
N ILE A 51 -2.32 -13.88 5.11
CA ILE A 51 -1.71 -12.57 4.87
C ILE A 51 -0.36 -12.76 4.19
N ARG A 52 -0.18 -12.11 3.06
CA ARG A 52 1.12 -12.04 2.36
C ARG A 52 1.57 -10.58 2.30
N ILE A 53 2.65 -10.25 2.99
CA ILE A 53 3.25 -8.91 2.92
C ILE A 53 3.81 -8.68 1.51
N VAL A 54 3.54 -7.49 0.96
CA VAL A 54 3.99 -7.09 -0.37
C VAL A 54 4.77 -5.79 -0.23
N ARG A 55 6.05 -5.83 -0.58
CA ARG A 55 6.98 -4.70 -0.42
C ARG A 55 7.08 -3.84 -1.68
N GLU A 56 6.62 -4.33 -2.83
CA GLU A 56 6.60 -3.56 -4.07
C GLU A 56 5.22 -2.96 -4.29
N VAL A 57 5.14 -1.63 -4.37
CA VAL A 57 3.91 -0.91 -4.72
C VAL A 57 4.09 -0.02 -5.93
N SER A 58 2.99 0.44 -6.52
CA SER A 58 3.01 1.24 -7.73
C SER A 58 1.90 2.27 -7.72
N THR A 59 2.14 3.37 -8.43
CA THR A 59 1.10 4.31 -8.85
C THR A 59 0.71 3.99 -10.29
N TYR A 60 -0.47 4.41 -10.69
CA TYR A 60 -0.97 4.19 -12.04
C TYR A 60 -1.42 5.49 -12.67
N GLU A 61 -1.36 5.56 -13.99
CA GLU A 61 -1.99 6.60 -14.77
C GLU A 61 -3.15 6.02 -15.58
N VAL A 62 -4.22 6.81 -15.72
CA VAL A 62 -5.42 6.47 -16.48
C VAL A 62 -5.59 7.44 -17.66
N CYS A 63 -6.01 6.89 -18.79
CA CYS A 63 -6.33 7.61 -20.02
C CYS A 63 -7.58 6.98 -20.66
N GLY A 64 -8.75 7.52 -20.33
CA GLY A 64 -10.03 6.91 -20.73
C GLY A 64 -10.22 5.56 -20.04
N CYS A 65 -10.35 4.48 -20.80
CA CYS A 65 -10.44 3.11 -20.29
C CYS A 65 -9.08 2.40 -20.17
N ARG A 66 -7.97 3.09 -20.42
CA ARG A 66 -6.62 2.52 -20.38
C ARG A 66 -5.95 2.84 -19.05
N LEU A 67 -5.33 1.84 -18.44
CA LEU A 67 -4.50 1.94 -17.26
C LEU A 67 -3.05 1.61 -17.64
N ARG A 68 -2.08 2.34 -17.09
CA ARG A 68 -0.66 1.96 -17.15
C ARG A 68 0.02 2.22 -15.82
N LYS A 69 1.03 1.42 -15.51
CA LYS A 69 1.90 1.64 -14.36
C LYS A 69 2.71 2.92 -14.58
N ALA A 70 2.74 3.80 -13.59
CA ALA A 70 3.44 5.07 -13.63
C ALA A 70 4.80 4.96 -12.94
N GLU A 71 4.79 4.72 -11.64
CA GLU A 71 5.99 4.55 -10.83
C GLU A 71 5.89 3.30 -9.96
N THR A 72 7.03 2.80 -9.50
CA THR A 72 7.14 1.64 -8.61
C THR A 72 8.08 1.96 -7.48
N PHE A 73 7.68 1.58 -6.27
CA PHE A 73 8.40 1.87 -5.03
C PHE A 73 8.62 0.57 -4.27
N ASN A 74 9.78 0.44 -3.65
CA ASN A 74 9.99 -0.54 -2.59
C ASN A 74 9.63 0.11 -1.26
N ARG A 75 8.57 -0.40 -0.63
CA ARG A 75 8.02 0.07 0.64
C ARG A 75 7.88 -1.11 1.59
N PRO A 76 8.92 -1.45 2.37
CA PRO A 76 8.75 -2.37 3.49
C PRO A 76 7.68 -1.87 4.49
N PRO A 77 7.06 -2.78 5.27
CA PRO A 77 6.11 -2.39 6.30
C PRO A 77 6.83 -1.57 7.38
N VAL A 78 6.24 -0.46 7.79
CA VAL A 78 6.83 0.44 8.80
C VAL A 78 5.79 0.82 9.83
N GLN A 79 6.18 0.74 11.09
CA GLN A 79 5.35 1.02 12.25
C GLN A 79 5.94 2.19 13.04
N GLY A 80 5.18 3.28 13.16
CA GLY A 80 5.47 4.40 14.07
C GLY A 80 4.58 4.38 15.30
N SER A 81 3.27 4.37 15.10
CA SER A 81 2.21 4.25 16.12
C SER A 81 0.94 3.63 15.51
N THR A 82 -0.07 3.35 16.32
CA THR A 82 -1.31 2.71 15.84
C THR A 82 -2.04 3.53 14.77
N ASP A 83 -1.86 4.85 14.79
CA ASP A 83 -2.36 5.84 13.83
C ASP A 83 -1.27 6.38 12.87
N TRP A 84 -0.06 5.80 12.88
CA TRP A 84 1.03 6.17 11.98
C TRP A 84 1.81 4.93 11.55
N ASN A 85 1.37 4.34 10.44
CA ASN A 85 1.90 3.08 9.95
C ASN A 85 1.62 2.90 8.46
N TYR A 86 2.35 1.97 7.86
CA TYR A 86 2.15 1.55 6.49
C TYR A 86 2.38 0.05 6.37
N TYR A 87 1.36 -0.66 5.89
CA TYR A 87 1.45 -2.07 5.53
C TYR A 87 0.75 -2.33 4.21
N ARG A 88 1.47 -2.81 3.21
CA ARG A 88 0.88 -3.38 2.00
C ARG A 88 0.84 -4.89 2.10
N PHE A 89 -0.34 -5.49 1.96
CA PHE A 89 -0.51 -6.94 2.05
C PHE A 89 -1.68 -7.47 1.22
N ASP A 90 -1.57 -8.73 0.81
CA ASP A 90 -2.68 -9.46 0.19
C ASP A 90 -3.31 -10.39 1.21
N CYS A 91 -4.62 -10.55 1.14
CA CYS A 91 -5.34 -11.56 1.90
C CYS A 91 -6.39 -12.24 1.03
N GLY A 92 -6.13 -13.48 0.65
CA GLY A 92 -6.95 -14.22 -0.31
C GLY A 92 -6.88 -13.61 -1.71
N PHE A 93 -8.03 -13.22 -2.28
CA PHE A 93 -8.13 -12.61 -3.61
C PHE A 93 -8.08 -11.08 -3.59
N PHE A 94 -7.98 -10.48 -2.40
CA PHE A 94 -8.01 -9.03 -2.23
C PHE A 94 -6.64 -8.51 -1.79
N GLN A 95 -6.39 -7.27 -2.19
CA GLN A 95 -5.16 -6.53 -1.96
C GLN A 95 -5.50 -5.31 -1.11
N TYR A 96 -4.70 -5.06 -0.08
CA TYR A 96 -4.96 -4.02 0.91
C TYR A 96 -3.71 -3.20 1.22
N GLU A 97 -3.96 -1.97 1.67
CA GLU A 97 -3.02 -1.15 2.41
C GLU A 97 -3.64 -0.78 3.76
N LEU A 98 -2.92 -1.00 4.86
CA LEU A 98 -3.22 -0.40 6.16
C LEU A 98 -2.35 0.85 6.28
N ILE A 99 -2.98 2.02 6.27
CA ILE A 99 -2.31 3.32 6.25
C ILE A 99 -2.82 4.12 7.44
N ASN A 100 -1.93 4.47 8.37
CA ASN A 100 -2.27 5.30 9.53
C ASN A 100 -3.48 4.76 10.32
N GLY A 101 -3.57 3.42 10.43
CA GLY A 101 -4.68 2.73 11.09
C GLY A 101 -5.95 2.55 10.24
N GLU A 102 -5.99 3.05 9.01
CA GLU A 102 -7.12 2.88 8.09
C GLU A 102 -6.85 1.81 7.04
N LEU A 103 -7.76 0.84 6.94
CA LEU A 103 -7.69 -0.22 5.94
C LEU A 103 -8.28 0.25 4.61
N GLN A 104 -7.47 0.24 3.55
CA GLN A 104 -7.83 0.67 2.21
C GLN A 104 -7.60 -0.47 1.20
N PHE A 105 -8.39 -0.49 0.12
CA PHE A 105 -8.16 -1.43 -0.98
C PHE A 105 -7.01 -0.97 -1.84
N TYR A 106 -6.14 -1.88 -2.25
CA TYR A 106 -5.08 -1.63 -3.21
C TYR A 106 -5.44 -2.25 -4.55
N GLU A 107 -5.96 -1.47 -5.49
CA GLU A 107 -6.25 -1.99 -6.83
C GLU A 107 -5.00 -1.87 -7.71
N SER A 108 -4.65 -2.92 -8.45
CA SER A 108 -3.46 -2.98 -9.31
C SER A 108 -3.78 -3.59 -10.66
#